data_AF-A0A420XR30-F1
#
_entry.id   AF-A0A420XR30-F1
#
_cell.length_a   1.000
_cell.length_b   1.000
_cell.length_c   1.000
_cell.angle_alpha   90.00
_cell.angle_beta   90.00
_cell.angle_gamma   90.00
#
_symmetry.space_group_name_H-M   'P 1'
#
loop_
_entity.id
_entity.type
_entity.pdbx_description
1 polymer ?
#
loop_
_entity_poly.entity_id
_entity_poly.type
_entity_poly.pdbx_seq_one_letter_code
_entity_poly.pdbx_strand_id
1 'polypeptide(L)'
;MKKLLFTAAALVAAAVPTAVSTTPAQAVTVAQRQAVGAAQDYLRFQAFSRLGLIDQLSSSYGDGFKKADAVYGVDHVKANWNTQAVRAAKSYLKFQHFSRNGLIHQLESPYGDKFTHAQAVYGVNHTGL
;
A
#
# COMPACT_ATOMS: atom_id res chain seq x y z
N MET A 1 -71.24 14.28 -36.24
CA MET A 1 -71.22 15.74 -36.02
C MET A 1 -70.03 16.08 -35.13
N LYS A 2 -69.29 17.12 -35.53
CA LYS A 2 -68.34 17.95 -34.76
C LYS A 2 -67.28 17.27 -33.89
N LYS A 3 -66.12 17.17 -34.54
CA LYS A 3 -64.75 17.26 -34.02
C LYS A 3 -64.64 18.23 -32.83
N LEU A 4 -63.95 17.82 -31.77
CA LEU A 4 -63.10 18.74 -31.01
C LEU A 4 -61.68 18.21 -31.08
N LEU A 5 -60.84 18.98 -31.76
CA LEU A 5 -59.40 18.84 -31.86
C LEU A 5 -58.80 19.54 -30.63
N PHE A 6 -57.97 18.84 -29.88
CA PHE A 6 -56.84 19.47 -29.20
C PHE A 6 -55.57 18.86 -29.75
N THR A 7 -54.87 19.67 -30.51
CA THR A 7 -53.49 19.50 -30.94
C THR A 7 -52.56 19.67 -29.75
N ALA A 8 -51.72 18.67 -29.51
CA ALA A 8 -50.38 18.88 -28.99
C ALA A 8 -49.43 17.99 -29.82
N ALA A 9 -48.77 18.60 -30.81
CA ALA A 9 -47.61 18.04 -31.49
C ALA A 9 -46.43 18.13 -30.51
N ALA A 10 -45.86 16.99 -30.13
CA ALA A 10 -44.60 16.44 -30.64
C ALA A 10 -43.37 16.93 -29.86
N LEU A 11 -42.65 16.01 -29.22
CA LEU A 11 -41.38 15.47 -29.71
C LEU A 11 -40.70 14.59 -28.63
N VAL A 12 -40.56 13.31 -28.98
CA VAL A 12 -39.47 12.35 -28.73
C VAL A 12 -38.44 12.68 -27.62
N ALA A 13 -38.30 11.76 -26.66
CA ALA A 13 -36.96 11.29 -26.25
C ALA A 13 -37.02 9.79 -25.94
N ALA A 14 -36.35 9.03 -26.79
CA ALA A 14 -36.25 7.58 -26.76
C ALA A 14 -35.59 7.06 -25.47
N ALA A 15 -35.94 5.83 -25.15
CA ALA A 15 -35.33 5.06 -24.09
C ALA A 15 -33.86 4.71 -24.44
N VAL A 16 -32.99 4.83 -23.41
CA VAL A 16 -31.70 4.13 -23.16
C VAL A 16 -30.55 4.51 -24.15
N PRO A 17 -29.30 4.80 -23.69
CA PRO A 17 -28.65 4.13 -22.57
C PRO A 17 -28.00 5.01 -21.49
N THR A 18 -27.95 4.40 -20.30
CA THR A 18 -26.85 4.54 -19.35
C THR A 18 -25.55 4.71 -20.10
N ALA A 19 -25.06 5.95 -20.14
CA ALA A 19 -23.72 6.26 -20.61
C ALA A 19 -22.71 5.69 -19.59
N VAL A 20 -22.41 4.40 -19.73
CA VAL A 20 -21.12 3.82 -19.34
C VAL A 20 -20.09 4.45 -20.27
N SER A 21 -19.64 5.64 -19.90
CA SER A 21 -18.56 6.34 -20.61
C SER A 21 -17.26 6.08 -19.88
N THR A 22 -16.43 5.27 -20.56
CA THR A 22 -14.98 5.08 -20.43
C THR A 22 -14.45 4.36 -19.18
N THR A 23 -14.10 3.09 -19.37
CA THR A 23 -13.06 2.39 -18.59
C THR A 23 -11.73 3.15 -18.73
N PRO A 24 -11.14 3.71 -17.66
CA PRO A 24 -9.72 4.02 -17.67
C PRO A 24 -8.99 2.75 -17.27
N ALA A 25 -8.60 1.95 -18.25
CA ALA A 25 -7.45 1.08 -18.04
C ALA A 25 -6.27 2.03 -17.71
N GLN A 26 -5.81 2.00 -16.46
CA GLN A 26 -4.63 2.70 -15.89
C GLN A 26 -4.81 4.06 -15.17
N ALA A 27 -6.01 4.47 -14.74
CA ALA A 27 -6.09 5.57 -13.77
C ALA A 27 -5.82 5.06 -12.33
N VAL A 28 -4.84 5.64 -11.64
CA VAL A 28 -4.56 5.34 -10.22
C VAL A 28 -5.81 5.63 -9.39
N THR A 29 -6.25 4.67 -8.57
CA THR A 29 -7.45 4.82 -7.74
C THR A 29 -7.20 5.74 -6.54
N VAL A 30 -8.28 6.25 -5.92
CA VAL A 30 -8.15 6.99 -4.65
C VAL A 30 -7.53 6.10 -3.57
N ALA A 31 -7.96 4.84 -3.46
CA ALA A 31 -7.42 3.88 -2.48
C ALA A 31 -5.92 3.65 -2.67
N GLN A 32 -5.47 3.50 -3.92
CA GLN A 32 -4.05 3.38 -4.25
C GLN A 32 -3.25 4.63 -3.84
N ARG A 33 -3.78 5.84 -4.09
CA ARG A 33 -3.12 7.09 -3.64
C ARG A 33 -3.03 7.16 -2.12
N GLN A 34 -4.09 6.78 -1.41
CA GLN A 34 -4.11 6.76 0.06
C GLN A 34 -3.11 5.72 0.61
N ALA A 35 -3.02 4.53 0.00
CA ALA A 35 -2.05 3.51 0.38
C ALA A 35 -0.60 3.98 0.19
N VAL A 36 -0.29 4.75 -0.87
CA VAL A 36 1.03 5.38 -1.04
C VAL A 36 1.32 6.35 0.10
N GLY A 37 0.37 7.23 0.43
CA GLY A 37 0.53 8.18 1.53
C GLY A 37 0.75 7.49 2.87
N ALA A 38 -0.10 6.52 3.21
CA ALA A 38 0.06 5.72 4.43
C ALA A 38 1.42 5.02 4.49
N ALA A 39 1.85 4.37 3.40
CA ALA A 39 3.17 3.73 3.33
C ALA A 39 4.32 4.73 3.57
N GLN A 40 4.24 5.94 3.01
CA GLN A 40 5.22 7.00 3.28
C GLN A 40 5.21 7.43 4.75
N ASP A 41 4.02 7.57 5.34
CA ASP A 41 3.83 7.99 6.73
C ASP A 41 4.48 6.99 7.70
N TYR A 42 4.21 5.71 7.53
CA TYR A 42 4.85 4.65 8.33
C TYR A 42 6.37 4.68 8.21
N LEU A 43 6.90 4.80 6.99
CA LEU A 43 8.34 4.81 6.76
C LEU A 43 9.04 6.05 7.34
N ARG A 44 8.33 7.17 7.53
CA ARG A 44 8.87 8.33 8.26
C ARG A 44 8.99 8.04 9.74
N PHE A 45 8.02 7.35 10.33
CA PHE A 45 7.99 7.08 11.77
C PHE A 45 8.91 5.92 12.19
N GLN A 46 8.88 4.80 11.48
CA GLN A 46 9.66 3.61 11.82
C GLN A 46 10.14 2.85 10.57
N ALA A 47 11.06 1.92 10.78
CA ALA A 47 11.56 1.06 9.73
C ALA A 47 10.59 -0.10 9.47
N PHE A 48 10.42 -0.47 8.21
CA PHE A 48 9.66 -1.65 7.81
C PHE A 48 10.38 -2.38 6.69
N SER A 49 10.23 -3.71 6.65
CA SER A 49 10.44 -4.45 5.42
C SER A 49 9.31 -4.19 4.43
N ARG A 50 9.53 -4.53 3.16
CA ARG A 50 8.48 -4.46 2.15
C ARG A 50 7.26 -5.30 2.57
N LEU A 51 7.48 -6.55 2.98
CA LEU A 51 6.40 -7.46 3.37
C LEU A 51 5.69 -6.99 4.65
N GLY A 52 6.46 -6.57 5.66
CA GLY A 52 5.91 -6.05 6.91
C GLY A 52 5.03 -4.82 6.67
N LEU A 53 5.43 -3.90 5.79
CA LEU A 53 4.62 -2.73 5.47
C LEU A 53 3.34 -3.09 4.70
N ILE A 54 3.40 -4.03 3.75
CA ILE A 54 2.20 -4.49 3.05
C ILE A 54 1.25 -5.17 4.05
N ASP A 55 1.76 -5.98 4.97
CA ASP A 55 0.95 -6.62 6.01
C ASP A 55 0.30 -5.57 6.92
N GLN A 56 1.04 -4.55 7.36
CA GLN A 56 0.51 -3.45 8.15
C GLN A 56 -0.64 -2.73 7.43
N LEU A 57 -0.44 -2.33 6.17
CA LEU A 57 -1.45 -1.61 5.39
C LEU A 57 -2.69 -2.47 5.09
N SER A 58 -2.51 -3.79 4.92
CA SER A 58 -3.62 -4.70 4.60
C SER A 58 -4.30 -5.31 5.83
N SER A 59 -3.73 -5.15 7.02
CA SER A 59 -4.26 -5.70 8.26
C SER A 59 -5.57 -5.02 8.66
N SER A 60 -6.55 -5.80 9.10
CA SER A 60 -7.78 -5.27 9.72
C SER A 60 -7.53 -4.55 11.05
N TYR A 61 -6.36 -4.78 11.67
CA TYR A 61 -5.91 -4.07 12.87
C TYR A 61 -5.00 -2.87 12.53
N GLY A 62 -4.63 -2.71 11.26
CA GLY A 62 -3.89 -1.57 10.73
C GLY A 62 -4.83 -0.69 9.91
N ASP A 63 -4.50 -0.49 8.63
CA ASP A 63 -5.26 0.42 7.76
C ASP A 63 -6.41 -0.25 7.00
N GLY A 64 -6.44 -1.59 6.92
CA GLY A 64 -7.52 -2.34 6.29
C GLY A 64 -7.64 -2.16 4.77
N PHE A 65 -6.58 -1.74 4.07
CA PHE A 65 -6.59 -1.67 2.61
C PHE A 65 -6.74 -3.07 2.00
N LYS A 66 -7.35 -3.15 0.81
CA LYS A 66 -7.26 -4.38 0.00
C LYS A 66 -5.79 -4.68 -0.26
N LYS A 67 -5.41 -5.96 -0.21
CA LYS A 67 -4.01 -6.38 -0.38
C LYS A 67 -3.38 -5.81 -1.66
N ALA A 68 -4.13 -5.74 -2.76
CA ALA A 68 -3.66 -5.16 -4.02
C ALA A 68 -3.33 -3.66 -3.91
N ASP A 69 -4.14 -2.88 -3.18
CA ASP A 69 -3.90 -1.46 -2.97
C ASP A 69 -2.70 -1.24 -2.02
N ALA A 70 -2.55 -2.09 -1.00
CA ALA A 70 -1.39 -2.07 -0.10
C ALA A 70 -0.08 -2.38 -0.86
N VAL A 71 -0.07 -3.43 -1.69
CA VAL A 71 1.06 -3.77 -2.56
C VAL A 71 1.38 -2.60 -3.49
N TYR A 72 0.35 -2.04 -4.14
CA TYR A 72 0.52 -0.87 -4.98
C TYR A 72 1.16 0.30 -4.21
N GLY A 73 0.65 0.61 -3.03
CA GLY A 73 1.15 1.69 -2.16
C GLY A 73 2.64 1.53 -1.86
N VAL A 74 3.01 0.36 -1.35
CA VAL A 74 4.39 0.03 -0.96
C VAL A 74 5.35 -0.01 -2.16
N ASP A 75 4.91 -0.43 -3.34
CA ASP A 75 5.76 -0.43 -4.53
C ASP A 75 6.00 0.99 -5.09
N HIS A 76 5.08 1.92 -4.84
CA HIS A 76 5.16 3.29 -5.34
C HIS A 76 5.89 4.27 -4.41
N VAL A 77 6.18 3.90 -3.15
CA VAL A 77 7.03 4.74 -2.28
C VAL A 77 8.51 4.71 -2.67
N LYS A 78 8.92 3.78 -3.54
CA LYS A 78 10.31 3.64 -4.04
C LYS A 78 11.35 3.62 -2.92
N ALA A 79 11.02 3.01 -1.79
CA ALA A 79 11.93 2.94 -0.65
C ALA A 79 13.15 2.07 -0.96
N ASN A 80 14.30 2.48 -0.44
CA ASN A 80 15.46 1.60 -0.37
C ASN A 80 15.30 0.66 0.82
N TRP A 81 14.94 -0.59 0.54
CA TRP A 81 14.69 -1.60 1.57
C TRP A 81 15.94 -2.00 2.37
N ASN A 82 17.13 -1.89 1.78
CA ASN A 82 18.38 -2.05 2.53
C ASN A 82 18.55 -0.92 3.55
N THR A 83 18.25 0.33 3.17
CA THR A 83 18.24 1.46 4.13
C THR A 83 17.24 1.22 5.26
N GLN A 84 16.06 0.67 4.97
CA GLN A 84 15.09 0.30 6.02
C GLN A 84 15.64 -0.79 6.94
N ALA A 85 16.30 -1.81 6.40
CA ALA A 85 16.92 -2.86 7.22
C ALA A 85 18.02 -2.31 8.15
N VAL A 86 18.86 -1.38 7.67
CA VAL A 86 19.85 -0.70 8.52
C VAL A 86 19.17 0.09 9.64
N ARG A 87 18.08 0.81 9.33
CA ARG A 87 17.32 1.56 10.34
C ARG A 87 16.71 0.63 11.39
N ALA A 88 16.12 -0.49 10.96
CA ALA A 88 15.55 -1.50 11.86
C ALA A 88 16.63 -2.11 12.77
N ALA A 89 17.75 -2.56 12.19
CA ALA A 89 18.88 -3.13 12.92
C ALA A 89 19.41 -2.16 14.00
N LYS A 90 19.65 -0.90 13.63
CA LYS A 90 20.06 0.15 14.58
C LYS A 90 19.01 0.43 15.64
N SER A 91 17.72 0.36 15.29
CA SER A 91 16.63 0.56 16.25
C SER A 91 16.64 -0.53 17.32
N TYR A 92 16.73 -1.81 16.94
CA TYR A 92 16.83 -2.91 17.91
C TYR A 92 18.01 -2.71 18.86
N LEU A 93 19.18 -2.37 18.33
CA LEU A 93 20.39 -2.20 19.13
C LEU A 93 20.36 -1.00 20.07
N LYS A 94 19.45 -0.04 19.88
CA LYS A 94 19.24 1.05 20.84
C LYS A 94 18.52 0.58 22.10
N PHE A 95 17.69 -0.45 22.00
CA PHE A 95 16.79 -0.86 23.09
C PHE A 95 17.14 -2.23 23.67
N GLN A 96 17.85 -3.08 22.92
CA GLN A 96 18.15 -4.45 23.28
C GLN A 96 19.55 -4.85 22.79
N HIS A 97 20.13 -5.85 23.44
CA HIS A 97 21.40 -6.43 23.03
C HIS A 97 21.16 -7.64 22.14
N PHE A 98 21.90 -7.70 21.03
CA PHE A 98 21.85 -8.82 20.10
C PHE A 98 23.26 -9.26 19.72
N SER A 99 23.44 -10.56 19.50
CA SER A 99 24.54 -11.04 18.66
C SER A 99 24.24 -10.73 17.19
N ARG A 100 25.26 -10.72 16.33
CA ARG A 100 25.11 -10.54 14.89
C ARG A 100 24.07 -11.50 14.29
N ASN A 101 24.21 -12.80 14.55
CA ASN A 101 23.27 -13.81 14.02
C ASN A 101 21.88 -13.68 14.65
N GLY A 102 21.79 -13.35 15.94
CA GLY A 102 20.52 -13.11 16.61
C GLY A 102 19.74 -11.96 15.97
N LEU A 103 20.42 -10.86 15.63
CA LEU A 103 19.78 -9.73 14.97
C LEU A 103 19.36 -10.05 13.53
N ILE A 104 20.17 -10.81 12.78
CA ILE A 104 19.79 -11.28 11.45
C ILE A 104 18.49 -12.10 11.53
N HIS A 105 18.43 -13.08 12.45
CA HIS A 105 17.25 -13.90 12.67
C HIS A 105 16.02 -13.06 13.07
N GLN A 106 16.21 -12.04 13.90
CA GLN A 106 15.12 -11.14 14.30
C GLN A 106 14.55 -10.37 13.11
N LEU A 107 15.43 -9.83 12.25
CA LEU A 107 15.02 -9.05 11.07
C LEU A 107 14.33 -9.92 10.01
N GLU A 108 14.75 -11.17 9.82
CA GLU A 108 14.14 -12.08 8.83
C GLU A 108 12.90 -12.82 9.37
N SER A 109 12.70 -12.84 10.69
CA SER A 109 11.64 -13.62 11.34
C SER A 109 10.27 -13.34 10.71
N PRO A 110 9.50 -14.38 10.35
CA PRO A 110 8.15 -14.22 9.81
C PRO A 110 7.16 -13.68 10.83
N TYR A 111 7.51 -13.71 12.11
CA TYR A 111 6.76 -13.10 13.22
C TYR A 111 7.36 -11.77 13.68
N GLY A 112 8.52 -11.39 13.13
CA GLY A 112 9.19 -10.12 13.35
C GLY A 112 9.06 -9.22 12.12
N ASP A 113 10.20 -8.75 11.61
CA ASP A 113 10.23 -7.71 10.59
C ASP A 113 10.04 -8.22 9.16
N LYS A 114 10.28 -9.51 8.90
CA LYS A 114 10.13 -10.15 7.57
C LYS A 114 11.00 -9.55 6.46
N PHE A 115 12.19 -9.04 6.80
CA PHE A 115 13.18 -8.69 5.78
C PHE A 115 13.64 -9.95 5.04
N THR A 116 14.03 -9.79 3.78
CA THR A 116 14.77 -10.87 3.11
C THR A 116 16.11 -11.09 3.81
N HIS A 117 16.65 -12.31 3.74
CA HIS A 117 17.95 -12.62 4.35
C HIS A 117 19.05 -11.65 3.90
N ALA A 118 19.12 -11.34 2.61
CA ALA A 118 20.09 -10.39 2.07
C ALA A 118 19.95 -8.98 2.68
N GLN A 119 18.72 -8.49 2.88
CA GLN A 119 18.45 -7.20 3.53
C GLN A 119 18.81 -7.24 5.02
N ALA A 120 18.46 -8.32 5.72
CA ALA A 120 18.79 -8.49 7.13
C ALA A 120 20.32 -8.47 7.35
N VAL A 121 21.07 -9.28 6.57
CA VAL A 121 22.54 -9.31 6.59
C VAL A 121 23.11 -7.92 6.26
N TYR A 122 22.58 -7.26 5.22
CA TYR A 122 23.00 -5.90 4.88
C TYR A 122 22.76 -4.94 6.05
N GLY A 123 21.59 -4.99 6.67
CA GLY A 123 21.22 -4.18 7.82
C GLY A 123 22.22 -4.29 8.96
N VAL A 124 22.48 -5.53 9.40
CA VAL A 124 23.40 -5.83 10.52
C VAL A 124 24.86 -5.47 10.19
N ASN A 125 25.31 -5.68 8.95
CA ASN A 125 26.65 -5.25 8.53
C ASN A 125 26.93 -3.76 8.73
N HIS A 126 25.89 -2.93 8.78
CA HIS A 126 26.01 -1.47 8.94
C HIS A 126 25.74 -0.99 10.38
N THR A 127 25.76 -1.90 11.36
CA THR A 127 25.63 -1.56 12.78
C THR A 127 26.94 -1.69 13.57
N GLY A 128 27.99 -2.25 12.97
CA GLY A 128 29.25 -2.56 13.65
C GLY A 128 29.27 -3.93 14.36
N LEU A 129 28.26 -4.78 14.11
CA LEU A 129 28.19 -6.17 14.57
C LEU A 129 28.74 -7.18 13.54
#